data_AF-A0A7J8XPH3-F1
#
_entry.id   AF-A0A7J8XPH3-F1
#
_cell.length_a   1.000
_cell.length_b   1.000
_cell.length_c   1.000
_cell.angle_alpha   90.00
_cell.angle_beta   90.00
_cell.angle_gamma   90.00
#
_symmetry.space_group_name_H-M   'P 1'
#
loop_
_entity.id
_entity.type
_entity.pdbx_description
1 polymer ?
#
loop_
_entity_poly.entity_id
_entity_poly.type
_entity_poly.pdbx_seq_one_letter_code
_entity_poly.pdbx_strand_id
1 'polypeptide(L)'
;MNVLNPYVRQFLVGWITVLDSVPDIDMLGFLPDFLDGLFNMLSDSSHEIRQQADSALSEFLQEIKNSPSVDYSRMAEILVQRAASPDEFTRLTAITWINEFVKLGRDQLVPYYADILGAILPCISDKEEKIRVVARETNEELHAIKADPAETFDVGAILSITRRCSFYSPGKVIGLKCY
;
A
#
# COMPACT_ATOMS: atom_id res chain seq x y z
N MET A 1 -12.44 -9.75 6.06
CA MET A 1 -13.12 -10.69 7.00
C MET A 1 -12.55 -10.49 8.39
N ASN A 2 -13.34 -10.05 9.38
CA ASN A 2 -12.86 -9.96 10.76
C ASN A 2 -13.07 -11.30 11.47
N VAL A 3 -12.10 -12.21 11.36
CA VAL A 3 -12.07 -13.43 12.16
C VAL A 3 -11.82 -13.03 13.61
N LEU A 4 -12.82 -13.18 14.49
CA LEU A 4 -12.72 -12.72 15.88
C LEU A 4 -11.76 -13.58 16.73
N ASN A 5 -11.60 -14.86 16.38
CA ASN A 5 -10.81 -15.80 17.16
C ASN A 5 -9.30 -15.68 16.86
N PRO A 6 -8.45 -15.31 17.83
CA PRO A 6 -7.00 -15.16 17.63
C PRO A 6 -6.32 -16.47 17.21
N TYR A 7 -6.77 -17.63 17.72
CA TYR A 7 -6.20 -18.91 17.34
C TYR A 7 -6.44 -19.26 15.87
N VAL A 8 -7.61 -18.87 15.33
CA VAL A 8 -7.89 -19.06 13.91
C VAL A 8 -6.99 -18.16 13.07
N ARG A 9 -6.77 -16.91 13.49
CA ARG A 9 -5.86 -16.00 12.77
C ARG A 9 -4.41 -16.50 12.79
N GLN A 10 -3.92 -16.94 13.95
CA GLN A 10 -2.58 -17.54 14.08
C GLN A 10 -2.44 -18.80 13.20
N PHE A 11 -3.46 -19.67 13.21
CA PHE A 11 -3.50 -20.86 12.37
C PHE A 11 -3.45 -20.49 10.88
N LEU A 12 -4.23 -19.49 10.44
CA LEU A 12 -4.25 -19.03 9.05
C LEU A 12 -2.88 -18.53 8.59
N VAL A 13 -2.21 -17.67 9.37
CA VAL A 13 -0.86 -17.19 9.00
C VAL A 13 0.11 -18.36 8.91
N GLY A 14 0.07 -19.29 9.88
CA GLY A 14 0.89 -20.48 9.86
C GLY A 14 0.71 -21.33 8.60
N TRP A 15 -0.53 -21.55 8.15
CA TRP A 15 -0.78 -22.29 6.91
C TRP A 15 -0.39 -21.53 5.65
N ILE A 16 -0.58 -20.21 5.63
CA ILE A 16 -0.12 -19.38 4.51
C ILE A 16 1.39 -19.55 4.35
N THR A 17 2.18 -19.39 5.42
CA THR A 17 3.64 -19.56 5.37
C THR A 17 4.06 -20.99 5.01
N VAL A 18 3.35 -22.02 5.50
CA VAL A 18 3.64 -23.41 5.11
C VAL A 18 3.38 -23.64 3.63
N LEU A 19 2.27 -23.15 3.10
CA LEU A 19 1.93 -23.30 1.68
C LEU A 19 2.91 -22.55 0.78
N ASP A 20 3.34 -21.36 1.21
CA ASP A 20 4.33 -20.53 0.54
C ASP A 20 5.70 -21.23 0.41
N SER A 21 6.09 -22.00 1.43
CA SER A 21 7.33 -22.79 1.38
C SER A 21 7.31 -23.96 0.38
N VAL A 22 6.14 -24.28 -0.22
CA VAL A 22 6.02 -25.38 -1.19
C VAL A 22 6.29 -24.84 -2.61
N PRO A 23 7.39 -25.25 -3.27
CA PRO A 23 7.81 -24.66 -4.54
C PRO A 23 6.87 -24.90 -5.72
N ASP A 24 5.98 -25.90 -5.61
CA ASP A 24 4.99 -26.24 -6.65
C ASP A 24 3.69 -25.43 -6.54
N ILE A 25 3.54 -24.60 -5.49
CA ILE A 25 2.34 -23.79 -5.26
C ILE A 25 2.67 -22.34 -5.59
N ASP A 26 1.97 -21.77 -6.57
CA ASP A 26 2.06 -20.35 -6.89
C ASP A 26 1.24 -19.51 -5.90
N MET A 27 1.79 -19.26 -4.71
CA MET A 27 1.14 -18.47 -3.68
C MET A 27 1.00 -16.99 -4.06
N LEU A 28 1.90 -16.45 -4.90
CA LEU A 28 1.78 -15.08 -5.42
C LEU A 28 0.50 -14.90 -6.24
N GLY A 29 0.10 -15.89 -7.04
CA GLY A 29 -1.16 -15.88 -7.78
C GLY A 29 -2.41 -15.79 -6.89
N PHE A 30 -2.34 -16.28 -5.64
CA PHE A 30 -3.44 -16.24 -4.68
C PHE A 30 -3.35 -15.07 -3.70
N LEU A 31 -2.22 -14.38 -3.64
CA LEU A 31 -1.96 -13.29 -2.69
C LEU A 31 -3.08 -12.24 -2.61
N PRO A 32 -3.68 -11.76 -3.72
CA PRO A 32 -4.75 -10.76 -3.66
C PRO A 32 -5.99 -11.20 -2.86
N ASP A 33 -6.20 -12.50 -2.64
CA ASP A 33 -7.36 -13.02 -1.90
C ASP A 33 -7.20 -12.92 -0.38
N PHE A 34 -5.97 -12.98 0.13
CA PHE A 34 -5.70 -12.97 1.57
C PHE A 34 -4.81 -11.81 2.04
N LEU A 35 -4.27 -11.01 1.12
CA LEU A 35 -3.42 -9.85 1.43
C LEU A 35 -4.09 -8.90 2.43
N ASP A 36 -5.36 -8.55 2.21
CA ASP A 36 -6.11 -7.69 3.13
C ASP A 36 -6.21 -8.31 4.53
N GLY A 37 -6.35 -9.64 4.61
CA GLY A 37 -6.37 -10.40 5.86
C GLY A 37 -5.06 -10.26 6.63
N LEU A 38 -3.91 -10.43 5.96
CA LEU A 38 -2.59 -10.24 6.55
C LEU A 38 -2.40 -8.80 7.04
N PHE A 39 -2.80 -7.80 6.25
CA PHE A 39 -2.75 -6.40 6.66
C PHE A 39 -3.64 -6.11 7.87
N ASN A 40 -4.83 -6.72 7.99
CA ASN A 40 -5.65 -6.59 9.21
C ASN A 40 -4.90 -7.14 10.44
N MET A 41 -4.14 -8.22 10.28
CA MET A 41 -3.38 -8.87 11.36
C MET A 41 -2.17 -8.05 11.83
N LEU A 42 -1.66 -7.09 11.03
CA LEU A 42 -0.64 -6.15 11.49
C LEU A 42 -1.10 -5.27 12.65
N SER A 43 -2.42 -5.06 12.77
CA SER A 43 -3.05 -4.29 13.86
C SER A 43 -3.68 -5.19 14.94
N ASP A 44 -3.36 -6.48 14.96
CA ASP A 44 -3.93 -7.42 15.94
C ASP A 44 -3.54 -7.05 17.37
N SER A 45 -4.42 -7.33 18.33
CA SER A 45 -4.13 -7.28 19.76
C SER A 45 -2.93 -8.17 20.18
N SER A 46 -2.79 -9.35 19.56
CA SER A 46 -1.72 -10.31 19.86
C SER A 46 -0.43 -9.92 19.16
N HIS A 47 0.63 -9.69 19.95
CA HIS A 47 1.96 -9.39 19.41
C HIS A 47 2.50 -10.49 18.51
N GLU A 48 2.25 -11.75 18.87
CA GLU A 48 2.73 -12.90 18.10
C GLU A 48 2.08 -12.96 16.72
N ILE A 49 0.77 -12.69 16.63
CA ILE A 49 0.05 -12.65 15.34
C ILE A 49 0.58 -11.49 14.48
N ARG A 50 0.80 -10.31 15.08
CA ARG A 50 1.39 -9.18 14.35
C ARG A 50 2.76 -9.53 13.77
N GLN A 51 3.61 -10.18 14.56
CA GLN A 51 4.96 -10.57 14.14
C GLN A 51 4.92 -11.61 13.02
N GLN A 52 4.05 -12.62 13.12
CA GLN A 52 3.90 -13.64 12.07
C GLN A 52 3.39 -13.03 10.76
N ALA A 53 2.38 -12.14 10.84
CA ALA A 53 1.85 -11.46 9.66
C ALA A 53 2.90 -10.55 9.00
N ASP A 54 3.68 -9.81 9.79
CA ASP A 54 4.76 -8.95 9.31
C ASP A 54 5.87 -9.74 8.61
N SER A 55 6.25 -10.89 9.17
CA SER A 55 7.25 -11.78 8.57
C SER A 55 6.75 -12.35 7.24
N ALA A 56 5.51 -12.87 7.19
CA ALA A 56 4.91 -13.40 5.96
C ALA A 56 4.80 -12.31 4.87
N LEU A 57 4.35 -11.09 5.23
CA LEU A 57 4.30 -9.98 4.28
C LEU A 57 5.69 -9.57 3.78
N SER A 58 6.69 -9.60 4.66
CA SER A 58 8.07 -9.30 4.25
C SER A 58 8.60 -10.31 3.24
N GLU A 59 8.31 -11.61 3.43
CA GLU A 59 8.66 -12.69 2.50
C GLU A 59 7.98 -12.50 1.14
N PHE A 60 6.65 -12.34 1.11
CA PHE A 60 5.91 -12.09 -0.14
C PHE A 60 6.42 -10.86 -0.90
N LEU A 61 6.76 -9.77 -0.21
CA LEU A 61 7.32 -8.59 -0.87
C LEU A 61 8.67 -8.89 -1.51
N GLN A 62 9.52 -9.72 -0.90
CA GLN A 62 10.78 -10.15 -1.52
C GLN A 62 10.53 -11.06 -2.73
N GLU A 63 9.54 -11.94 -2.68
CA GLU A 63 9.20 -12.78 -3.82
C GLU A 63 8.69 -11.97 -5.00
N ILE A 64 7.81 -10.99 -4.75
CA ILE A 64 7.34 -10.04 -5.78
C ILE A 64 8.51 -9.32 -6.45
N LYS A 65 9.51 -8.86 -5.67
CA LYS A 65 10.72 -8.20 -6.19
C LYS A 65 11.55 -9.10 -7.12
N ASN A 66 11.48 -10.41 -6.94
CA ASN A 66 12.26 -11.39 -7.70
C ASN A 66 11.43 -12.09 -8.79
N SER A 67 10.13 -11.82 -8.87
CA SER A 67 9.23 -12.42 -9.87
C SER A 67 9.17 -11.56 -11.14
N PRO A 68 9.31 -12.16 -12.33
CA PRO A 68 9.27 -11.43 -13.60
C PRO A 68 7.86 -10.99 -14.02
N SER A 69 6.81 -11.59 -13.44
CA SER A 69 5.42 -11.36 -13.82
C SER A 69 4.55 -11.39 -12.57
N VAL A 70 4.02 -10.23 -12.21
CA VAL A 70 3.14 -10.05 -11.05
C VAL A 70 1.95 -9.19 -11.47
N ASP A 71 0.73 -9.62 -11.14
CA ASP A 71 -0.46 -8.80 -11.32
C ASP A 71 -0.65 -7.88 -10.11
N TYR A 72 -0.32 -6.60 -10.29
CA TYR A 72 -0.40 -5.60 -9.22
C TYR A 72 -1.82 -5.08 -8.99
N SER A 73 -2.76 -5.33 -9.90
CA SER A 73 -4.05 -4.62 -10.01
C SER A 73 -4.85 -4.63 -8.72
N ARG A 74 -5.28 -5.81 -8.27
CA ARG A 74 -6.11 -5.97 -7.06
C ARG A 74 -5.31 -5.70 -5.78
N MET A 75 -4.01 -5.93 -5.80
CA MET A 75 -3.15 -5.64 -4.67
C MET A 75 -3.01 -4.13 -4.45
N ALA A 76 -2.87 -3.34 -5.52
CA ALA A 76 -2.78 -1.88 -5.43
C ALA A 76 -4.02 -1.27 -4.77
N GLU A 77 -5.22 -1.76 -5.12
CA GLU A 77 -6.48 -1.32 -4.49
C GLU A 77 -6.50 -1.59 -2.98
N ILE A 78 -6.06 -2.78 -2.55
CA ILE A 78 -5.95 -3.13 -1.13
C ILE A 78 -4.94 -2.21 -0.44
N LEU A 79 -3.77 -2.00 -1.03
CA LEU A 79 -2.72 -1.17 -0.45
C LEU A 79 -3.15 0.30 -0.30
N VAL A 80 -3.84 0.85 -1.30
CA VAL A 80 -4.40 2.23 -1.24
C VAL A 80 -5.35 2.37 -0.05
N GLN A 81 -6.22 1.38 0.18
CA GLN A 81 -7.12 1.39 1.34
C GLN A 81 -6.34 1.29 2.66
N ARG A 82 -5.29 0.47 2.70
CA ARG A 82 -4.47 0.25 3.91
C ARG A 82 -3.53 1.40 4.25
N ALA A 83 -3.11 2.18 3.26
CA ALA A 83 -2.36 3.42 3.46
C ALA A 83 -3.16 4.48 4.26
N ALA A 84 -4.49 4.38 4.29
CA ALA A 84 -5.37 5.22 5.10
C ALA A 84 -5.73 4.63 6.49
N SER A 85 -5.14 3.49 6.88
CA SER A 85 -5.40 2.83 8.17
C SER A 85 -5.16 3.79 9.35
N PRO A 86 -5.92 3.72 10.46
CA PRO A 86 -5.57 4.47 11.68
C PRO A 86 -4.33 3.91 12.39
N ASP A 87 -3.99 2.64 12.15
CA ASP A 87 -2.80 2.00 12.69
C ASP A 87 -1.54 2.41 11.91
N GLU A 88 -0.55 2.95 12.64
CA GLU A 88 0.66 3.53 12.06
C GLU A 88 1.53 2.48 11.36
N PHE A 89 1.68 1.30 11.97
CA PHE A 89 2.50 0.23 11.40
C PHE A 89 1.88 -0.30 10.11
N THR A 90 0.56 -0.55 10.12
CA THR A 90 -0.20 -0.95 8.93
C THR A 90 -0.07 0.08 7.81
N ARG A 91 -0.19 1.39 8.11
CA ARG A 91 0.02 2.45 7.11
C ARG A 91 1.43 2.40 6.53
N LEU A 92 2.46 2.34 7.39
CA LEU A 92 3.85 2.32 6.97
C LEU A 92 4.15 1.11 6.07
N THR A 93 3.67 -0.09 6.43
CA THR A 93 3.83 -1.29 5.60
C THR A 93 3.13 -1.11 4.26
N ALA A 94 1.91 -0.56 4.23
CA ALA A 94 1.15 -0.36 3.00
C ALA A 94 1.85 0.62 2.04
N ILE A 95 2.29 1.78 2.51
CA ILE A 95 2.99 2.75 1.66
C ILE A 95 4.37 2.26 1.21
N THR A 96 5.03 1.40 2.00
CA THR A 96 6.29 0.76 1.60
C THR A 96 6.05 -0.19 0.43
N TRP A 97 4.99 -1.00 0.49
CA TRP A 97 4.59 -1.85 -0.63
C TRP A 97 4.22 -1.03 -1.87
N ILE A 98 3.47 0.06 -1.71
CA ILE A 98 3.13 0.97 -2.82
C ILE A 98 4.40 1.52 -3.48
N ASN A 99 5.38 1.97 -2.69
CA ASN A 99 6.65 2.46 -3.21
C ASN A 99 7.36 1.42 -4.10
N GLU A 100 7.44 0.18 -3.62
CA GLU A 100 8.05 -0.92 -4.37
C GLU A 100 7.26 -1.26 -5.64
N PHE A 101 5.93 -1.25 -5.56
CA PHE A 101 5.06 -1.48 -6.70
C PHE A 101 5.27 -0.42 -7.78
N VAL A 102 5.36 0.86 -7.41
CA VAL A 102 5.65 1.95 -8.35
C VAL A 102 7.01 1.75 -9.04
N LYS A 103 8.04 1.33 -8.30
CA LYS A 103 9.39 1.07 -8.85
C LYS A 103 9.42 -0.09 -9.83
N LEU A 104 8.68 -1.17 -9.54
CA LEU A 104 8.68 -2.42 -10.31
C LEU A 104 7.66 -2.43 -11.45
N GLY A 105 6.39 -2.13 -11.15
CA GLY A 105 5.26 -2.28 -12.06
C GLY A 105 5.19 -1.20 -13.14
N ARG A 106 5.69 0.01 -12.84
CA ARG A 106 5.68 1.18 -13.74
C ARG A 106 4.36 1.27 -14.52
N ASP A 107 4.40 1.17 -15.84
CA ASP A 107 3.26 1.37 -16.74
C ASP A 107 2.03 0.49 -16.41
N GLN A 108 2.21 -0.68 -15.79
CA GLN A 108 1.10 -1.55 -15.36
C GLN A 108 0.21 -0.90 -14.28
N LEU A 109 0.75 0.09 -13.55
CA LEU A 109 0.07 0.77 -12.46
C LEU A 109 -0.56 2.11 -12.87
N VAL A 110 -0.43 2.51 -14.14
CA VAL A 110 -0.98 3.79 -14.65
C VAL A 110 -2.46 3.98 -14.30
N PRO A 111 -3.36 2.97 -14.45
CA PRO A 111 -4.75 3.11 -14.07
C PRO A 111 -4.98 3.43 -12.59
N TYR A 112 -4.01 3.09 -11.73
CA TYR A 112 -4.08 3.21 -10.28
C TYR A 112 -3.32 4.42 -9.72
N TYR A 113 -2.53 5.13 -10.53
CA TYR A 113 -1.69 6.24 -10.07
C TYR A 113 -2.48 7.37 -9.42
N ALA A 114 -3.69 7.67 -9.90
CA ALA A 114 -4.53 8.66 -9.25
C ALA A 114 -4.86 8.24 -7.80
N ASP A 115 -5.36 7.02 -7.61
CA ASP A 115 -5.70 6.52 -6.28
C ASP A 115 -4.47 6.38 -5.37
N ILE A 116 -3.34 5.93 -5.92
CA ILE A 116 -2.05 5.89 -5.23
C ILE A 116 -1.63 7.29 -4.77
N LEU A 117 -1.67 8.30 -5.64
CA LEU A 117 -1.36 9.68 -5.26
C LEU A 117 -2.33 10.18 -4.18
N GLY A 118 -3.61 9.83 -4.28
CA GLY A 118 -4.61 10.16 -3.27
C GLY A 118 -4.29 9.59 -1.89
N ALA A 119 -3.68 8.40 -1.84
CA ALA A 119 -3.22 7.77 -0.61
C ALA A 119 -1.88 8.33 -0.10
N ILE A 120 -0.94 8.64 -0.99
CA ILE A 120 0.43 9.07 -0.64
C ILE A 120 0.47 10.53 -0.19
N LEU A 121 -0.31 11.42 -0.81
CA LEU A 121 -0.25 12.87 -0.53
C LEU A 121 -0.49 13.22 0.95
N PRO A 122 -1.50 12.66 1.64
CA PRO A 122 -1.65 12.86 3.09
C PRO A 122 -0.43 12.38 3.89
N CYS A 123 0.22 11.30 3.46
CA CYS A 123 1.34 10.68 4.17
C CYS A 123 2.62 11.54 4.14
N ILE A 124 2.78 12.45 3.16
CA ILE A 124 3.92 13.38 3.09
C ILE A 124 3.96 14.32 4.33
N SER A 125 2.79 14.61 4.90
CA SER A 125 2.61 15.43 6.10
C SER A 125 2.22 14.61 7.33
N ASP A 126 2.40 13.28 7.31
CA ASP A 126 2.12 12.42 8.46
C ASP A 126 2.95 12.85 9.68
N LYS A 127 2.50 12.54 10.89
CA LYS A 127 3.23 12.79 12.14
C LYS A 127 4.48 11.91 12.28
N GLU A 128 4.48 10.72 11.69
CA GLU A 128 5.58 9.76 11.76
C GLU A 128 6.61 10.02 10.66
N GLU A 129 7.88 10.23 11.03
CA GLU A 129 8.93 10.59 10.05
C GLU A 129 9.18 9.47 9.04
N LYS A 130 9.14 8.20 9.46
CA LYS A 130 9.33 7.07 8.54
C LYS A 130 8.28 7.06 7.43
N ILE A 131 7.02 7.36 7.79
CA ILE A 131 5.92 7.46 6.83
C ILE A 131 6.18 8.61 5.85
N ARG A 132 6.59 9.78 6.36
CA ARG A 132 6.90 10.94 5.52
C ARG A 132 8.03 10.67 4.54
N VAL A 133 9.08 9.96 4.95
CA VAL A 133 10.23 9.63 4.09
C VAL A 133 9.79 8.75 2.93
N VAL A 134 9.10 7.63 3.21
CA VAL A 134 8.62 6.71 2.17
C VAL A 134 7.60 7.38 1.25
N ALA A 135 6.71 8.22 1.79
CA ALA A 135 5.74 8.96 0.99
C ALA A 135 6.40 9.96 0.03
N ARG A 136 7.43 10.69 0.49
CA ARG A 136 8.20 11.61 -0.36
C ARG A 136 8.92 10.86 -1.48
N GLU A 137 9.60 9.77 -1.14
CA GLU A 137 10.27 8.92 -2.12
C GLU A 137 9.27 8.40 -3.17
N THR A 138 8.11 7.91 -2.73
CA THR A 138 7.05 7.43 -3.64
C THR A 138 6.55 8.54 -4.57
N ASN A 139 6.36 9.76 -4.03
CA ASN A 139 5.94 10.90 -4.82
C ASN A 139 7.00 11.30 -5.87
N GLU A 140 8.28 11.22 -5.52
CA GLU A 140 9.40 11.46 -6.45
C GLU A 140 9.45 10.42 -7.57
N GLU A 141 9.28 9.12 -7.25
CA GLU A 141 9.21 8.05 -8.24
C GLU A 141 8.04 8.24 -9.21
N LEU A 142 6.86 8.60 -8.70
CA LEU A 142 5.69 8.91 -9.52
C LEU A 142 5.91 10.11 -10.45
N HIS A 143 6.68 11.12 -10.01
CA HIS A 143 7.07 12.23 -10.88
C HIS A 143 8.12 11.85 -11.94
N ALA A 144 8.99 10.89 -11.62
CA ALA A 144 10.03 10.42 -12.53
C ALA A 144 9.49 9.52 -13.65
N ILE A 145 8.29 8.96 -13.46
CA ILE A 145 7.56 8.23 -14.51
C ILE A 145 7.19 9.22 -15.62
N LYS A 146 7.99 9.21 -16.68
CA LYS A 146 7.74 10.00 -17.88
C LYS A 146 6.47 9.48 -18.53
N ALA A 147 5.37 10.21 -18.38
CA ALA A 147 4.17 9.98 -19.18
C ALA A 147 4.56 10.08 -20.66
N ASP A 148 4.33 9.01 -21.42
CA ASP A 148 4.36 9.08 -22.87
C ASP A 148 3.29 10.10 -23.30
N PRO A 149 3.60 11.14 -24.11
CA PRO A 149 2.64 12.18 -24.50
C PRO A 149 1.35 11.68 -25.19
N ALA A 150 1.26 10.38 -25.50
CA ALA A 150 0.06 9.73 -26.02
C ALA A 150 -0.92 9.21 -24.94
N GLU A 151 -0.50 9.06 -23.69
CA GLU A 151 -1.37 8.62 -22.60
C GLU A 151 -1.91 9.83 -21.84
N THR A 152 -3.19 10.11 -22.03
CA THR A 152 -3.92 11.15 -21.31
C THR A 152 -3.95 10.84 -19.83
N PHE A 153 -3.08 11.51 -19.06
CA PHE A 153 -3.18 11.60 -17.61
C PHE A 153 -4.57 12.12 -17.25
N ASP A 154 -5.35 11.40 -16.44
CA ASP A 154 -6.67 11.87 -16.00
C ASP A 154 -6.51 13.01 -14.98
N VAL A 155 -6.39 14.23 -15.49
CA VAL A 155 -6.35 15.46 -14.71
C VAL A 155 -7.61 15.61 -13.84
N GLY A 156 -8.76 15.05 -14.27
CA GLY A 156 -10.00 15.07 -13.51
C GLY A 156 -9.90 14.27 -12.21
N ALA A 157 -9.28 13.09 -12.27
CA ALA A 157 -9.02 12.27 -11.09
C ALA A 157 -8.09 13.01 -10.10
N ILE A 158 -7.03 13.67 -10.58
CA ILE A 158 -6.12 14.47 -9.73
C ILE A 158 -6.83 15.65 -9.07
N LEU A 159 -7.65 16.38 -9.82
CA LEU A 159 -8.41 17.51 -9.27
C LEU A 159 -9.43 17.05 -8.20
N SER A 160 -9.96 15.83 -8.34
CA SER A 160 -10.84 15.23 -7.32
C SER A 160 -10.09 14.94 -6.00
N ILE A 161 -8.81 14.57 -6.08
CA ILE A 161 -7.93 14.34 -4.93
C ILE A 161 -7.62 15.66 -4.23
N THR A 162 -7.29 16.72 -4.98
CA THR A 162 -7.05 18.06 -4.39
C THR A 162 -8.27 18.57 -3.63
N ARG A 163 -9.48 18.27 -4.11
CA ARG A 163 -10.73 18.56 -3.39
C ARG A 163 -10.87 17.73 -2.11
N ARG A 164 -10.47 16.46 -2.08
CA ARG A 164 -10.50 15.64 -0.86
C ARG A 164 -9.49 16.10 0.19
N CYS A 165 -8.27 16.47 -0.21
CA CYS A 165 -7.24 16.98 0.70
C CYS A 165 -7.61 18.32 1.35
N SER A 166 -8.38 19.17 0.67
CA SER A 166 -8.80 20.48 1.20
C SER A 166 -9.87 20.40 2.30
N PHE A 167 -10.55 19.26 2.47
CA PHE A 167 -11.52 19.06 3.55
C PHE A 167 -10.95 18.38 4.82
N TYR A 168 -9.68 17.93 4.80
CA TYR A 168 -9.05 17.23 5.92
C TYR A 168 -8.05 18.10 6.72
N SER A 169 -8.31 19.42 6.81
CA SER A 169 -7.57 20.29 7.74
C SER A 169 -8.51 20.77 8.84
N PRO A 170 -8.54 20.14 10.03
CA PRO A 170 -9.13 20.76 11.20
C PRO A 170 -8.16 21.84 11.68
N GLY A 171 -8.35 23.06 11.18
CA GLY A 171 -7.75 24.27 11.75
C GLY A 171 -6.37 24.65 11.22
N LYS A 172 -6.29 25.08 9.97
CA LYS A 172 -5.43 26.22 9.57
C LYS A 172 -5.89 26.76 8.22
N VAL A 173 -6.64 27.85 8.27
CA VAL A 173 -6.81 28.75 7.12
C VAL A 173 -5.44 29.37 6.85
N ILE A 174 -4.68 28.78 5.94
CA ILE A 174 -3.45 29.40 5.45
C ILE A 174 -3.84 30.28 4.28
N GLY A 175 -3.85 31.59 4.52
CA GLY A 175 -4.07 32.59 3.49
C GLY A 175 -3.01 32.47 2.41
N LEU A 176 -3.46 32.20 1.19
CA LEU A 176 -2.69 32.42 -0.02
C LEU A 176 -2.39 33.93 -0.12
N LYS A 177 -1.15 34.33 0.19
CA LYS A 177 -0.58 35.54 -0.37
C LYS A 177 0.25 35.13 -1.57
N CYS A 178 -0.30 35.39 -2.75
CA CYS A 178 0.48 35.52 -3.97
C CYS A 178 1.41 36.73 -3.81
N TYR A 179 2.70 36.53 -4.06
CA TYR A 179 3.64 37.56 -4.45
C TYR A 179 4.18 37.20 -5.83
#